data_AF-A0A6L3GKN6-F1
#
_entry.id   AF-A0A6L3GKN6-F1
#
_cell.length_a   1.000
_cell.length_b   1.000
_cell.length_c   1.000
_cell.angle_alpha   90.00
_cell.angle_beta   90.00
_cell.angle_gamma   90.00
#
_symmetry.space_group_name_H-M   'P 1'
#
loop_
_entity.id
_entity.type
_entity.pdbx_description
1 polymer ?
#
loop_
_entity_poly.entity_id
_entity_poly.type
_entity_poly.pdbx_seq_one_letter_code
_entity_poly.pdbx_strand_id
1 'polypeptide(L)'
;LNSQSNYNLTWASSTTDYGYYYIWKNVYVSSGYTGYGAVDPCTRLDESKYGSGWRTPTRSEFISLSRCSNKQLVKYNGIQGMWFMNSSTGLFLPAAGWRDGNNGSGTTATAYTDGTGSYYWSSDLNGNSAYGLYILKNDVFVDANGNRKSGVSVRCVHNL
;
A
#
# COMPACT_ATOMS: atom_id res chain seq x y z
N LEU A 1 19.12 18.36 14.49
CA LEU A 1 17.68 18.36 14.14
C LEU A 1 17.08 17.07 14.70
N ASN A 2 16.54 17.14 15.92
CA ASN A 2 15.87 16.00 16.55
C ASN A 2 14.48 15.86 15.91
N SER A 3 14.32 14.95 14.94
CA SER A 3 12.99 14.52 14.52
C SER A 3 12.52 13.42 15.46
N GLN A 4 11.87 13.80 16.56
CA GLN A 4 11.01 12.88 17.30
C GLN A 4 9.78 12.60 16.44
N SER A 5 9.87 11.61 15.55
CA SER A 5 8.71 11.01 14.92
C SER A 5 8.07 10.05 15.93
N ASN A 6 7.25 10.59 16.83
CA ASN A 6 6.33 9.81 17.66
C ASN A 6 5.21 9.26 16.76
N TYR A 7 5.52 8.23 15.97
CA TYR A 7 4.51 7.48 15.24
C TYR A 7 4.42 6.09 15.85
N ASN A 8 3.68 5.99 16.95
CA ASN A 8 3.18 4.70 17.44
C ASN A 8 2.11 4.23 16.44
N LEU A 9 2.55 3.75 15.29
CA LEU A 9 1.71 3.24 14.21
C LEU A 9 1.71 1.74 14.26
N THR A 10 0.52 1.17 14.11
CA THR A 10 0.35 -0.26 13.89
C THR A 10 -0.17 -0.47 12.48
N TRP A 11 0.57 -1.28 11.72
CA TRP A 11 0.18 -1.72 10.38
C TRP A 11 -0.68 -2.96 10.49
N ALA A 12 -1.66 -3.14 9.60
CA ALA A 12 -2.44 -4.36 9.55
C ALA A 12 -1.49 -5.57 9.46
N SER A 13 -1.78 -6.64 10.20
CA SER A 13 -0.91 -7.81 10.30
C SER A 13 -0.57 -8.37 8.92
N SER A 14 0.65 -8.89 8.76
CA SER A 14 1.17 -9.41 7.49
C SER A 14 0.30 -10.53 6.93
N THR A 15 -0.66 -10.19 6.08
CA THR A 15 -1.36 -11.16 5.26
C THR A 15 -0.48 -11.49 4.05
N THR A 16 -0.21 -12.78 3.85
CA THR A 16 0.34 -13.32 2.60
C THR A 16 -0.62 -13.11 1.42
N ASP A 17 -1.87 -12.79 1.72
CA ASP A 17 -2.86 -12.26 0.78
C ASP A 17 -2.58 -10.78 0.50
N TYR A 18 -2.35 -10.46 -0.77
CA TYR A 18 -2.17 -9.09 -1.28
C TYR A 18 -3.48 -8.31 -1.38
N GLY A 19 -4.62 -8.96 -1.08
CA GLY A 19 -5.94 -8.37 -1.11
C GLY A 19 -6.39 -8.02 -2.54
N TYR A 20 -7.33 -7.08 -2.63
CA TYR A 20 -7.78 -6.53 -3.91
C TYR A 20 -6.94 -5.32 -4.34
N TYR A 21 -7.04 -5.01 -5.61
CA TYR A 21 -6.54 -3.77 -6.20
C TYR A 21 -7.66 -2.74 -6.19
N TYR A 22 -7.36 -1.53 -5.75
CA TYR A 22 -8.33 -0.44 -5.60
C TYR A 22 -7.94 0.75 -6.47
N ILE A 23 -8.93 1.38 -7.09
CA ILE A 23 -8.82 2.76 -7.58
C ILE A 23 -8.56 3.68 -6.37
N TRP A 24 -7.82 4.78 -6.58
CA TRP A 24 -7.40 5.65 -5.49
C TRP A 24 -8.59 6.16 -4.65
N LYS A 25 -8.54 5.95 -3.33
CA LYS A 25 -9.60 6.28 -2.37
C LYS A 25 -10.98 5.86 -2.88
N ASN A 26 -11.13 4.57 -3.16
CA ASN A 26 -12.40 3.97 -3.50
C ASN A 26 -12.54 2.59 -2.83
N VAL A 27 -13.78 2.10 -2.74
CA VAL A 27 -14.10 0.73 -2.33
C VAL A 27 -13.93 -0.22 -3.51
N TYR A 28 -13.81 -1.53 -3.23
CA TYR A 28 -13.77 -2.53 -4.29
C TYR A 28 -15.09 -2.49 -5.08
N VAL A 29 -14.98 -2.24 -6.38
CA VAL A 29 -16.09 -2.31 -7.33
C VAL A 29 -15.76 -3.40 -8.35
N SER A 30 -16.64 -4.38 -8.47
CA SER A 30 -16.44 -5.55 -9.34
C SER A 30 -16.65 -5.26 -10.82
N SER A 31 -17.34 -4.16 -11.17
CA SER A 31 -17.48 -3.68 -12.54
C SER A 31 -17.72 -2.16 -12.59
N GLY A 32 -17.16 -1.51 -13.61
CA GLY A 32 -17.36 -0.08 -13.89
C GLY A 32 -16.45 0.87 -13.11
N TYR A 33 -16.13 2.00 -13.74
CA TYR A 33 -15.44 3.13 -13.11
C TYR A 33 -16.46 3.95 -12.32
N THR A 34 -16.36 3.93 -10.99
CA THR A 34 -16.95 4.97 -10.13
C THR A 34 -15.81 5.90 -9.72
N GLY A 35 -16.06 7.21 -9.64
CA GLY A 35 -15.00 8.21 -9.45
C GLY A 35 -14.01 7.92 -8.31
N TYR A 36 -12.79 8.43 -8.42
CA TYR A 36 -11.77 8.32 -7.36
C TYR A 36 -12.00 9.35 -6.24
N GLY A 37 -11.47 9.11 -5.03
CA GLY A 37 -11.47 10.11 -3.96
C GLY A 37 -12.67 10.12 -3.01
N ALA A 38 -13.55 9.11 -3.09
CA ALA A 38 -14.81 9.10 -2.33
C ALA A 38 -14.71 8.40 -0.97
N VAL A 39 -13.94 7.31 -0.86
CA VAL A 39 -13.93 6.45 0.34
C VAL A 39 -12.53 5.89 0.57
N ASP A 40 -12.00 6.00 1.78
CA ASP A 40 -10.81 5.27 2.18
C ASP A 40 -11.17 3.77 2.38
N PRO A 41 -10.62 2.83 1.61
CA PRO A 41 -10.97 1.41 1.74
C PRO A 41 -10.61 0.83 3.11
N CYS A 42 -9.66 1.42 3.83
CA CYS A 42 -9.28 0.97 5.17
C CYS A 42 -10.35 1.22 6.22
N THR A 43 -11.26 2.17 6.01
CA THR A 43 -12.38 2.40 6.94
C THR A 43 -13.51 1.39 6.76
N ARG A 44 -13.38 0.46 5.81
CA ARG A 44 -14.33 -0.64 5.54
C ARG A 44 -13.85 -1.99 6.07
N LEU A 45 -12.71 -2.03 6.76
CA LEU A 45 -12.29 -3.25 7.45
C LEU A 45 -13.35 -3.62 8.50
N ASP A 46 -13.59 -4.93 8.65
CA ASP A 46 -14.51 -5.46 9.65
C ASP A 46 -14.02 -5.09 11.06
N GLU A 47 -14.68 -4.12 11.68
CA GLU A 47 -14.31 -3.61 13.01
C GLU A 47 -14.36 -4.69 14.08
N SER A 48 -15.23 -5.70 13.95
CA SER A 48 -15.30 -6.82 14.91
C SER A 48 -14.05 -7.70 14.88
N LYS A 49 -13.36 -7.73 13.73
CA LYS A 49 -12.17 -8.55 13.49
C LYS A 49 -10.87 -7.76 13.65
N TYR A 50 -10.85 -6.51 13.20
CA TYR A 50 -9.63 -5.71 13.10
C TYR A 50 -9.59 -4.53 14.07
N GLY A 51 -10.70 -4.22 14.75
CA GLY A 51 -10.85 -2.97 15.50
C GLY A 51 -11.15 -1.78 14.59
N SER A 52 -11.37 -0.61 15.20
CA SER A 52 -11.69 0.64 14.50
C SER A 52 -10.46 1.53 14.31
N GLY A 53 -10.60 2.60 13.50
CA GLY A 53 -9.56 3.63 13.34
C GLY A 53 -8.52 3.36 12.24
N TRP A 54 -8.73 2.33 11.42
CA TRP A 54 -7.88 2.02 10.27
C TRP A 54 -8.05 3.04 9.13
N ARG A 55 -6.91 3.42 8.52
CA ARG A 55 -6.85 4.36 7.40
C ARG A 55 -5.76 3.98 6.40
N THR A 56 -5.86 4.50 5.19
CA THR A 56 -4.80 4.43 4.18
C THR A 56 -3.60 5.29 4.63
N PRO A 57 -2.35 4.80 4.51
CA PRO A 57 -1.16 5.55 4.93
C PRO A 57 -1.00 6.88 4.19
N THR A 58 -0.50 7.88 4.89
CA THR A 58 -0.11 9.17 4.33
C THR A 58 1.21 9.05 3.57
N ARG A 59 1.51 10.06 2.75
CA ARG A 59 2.77 10.20 2.03
C ARG A 59 3.93 10.25 2.99
N SER A 60 3.79 10.97 4.10
CA SER A 60 4.84 11.12 5.11
C SER A 60 5.20 9.79 5.79
N GLU A 61 4.22 8.93 6.04
CA GLU A 61 4.44 7.59 6.57
C GLU A 61 5.21 6.72 5.56
N PHE A 62 4.82 6.77 4.28
CA PHE A 62 5.56 6.07 3.23
C PHE A 62 6.95 6.65 2.95
N ILE A 63 7.16 7.96 3.06
CA ILE A 63 8.50 8.57 3.00
C ILE A 63 9.36 7.99 4.12
N SER A 64 8.81 7.91 5.34
CA SER A 64 9.54 7.36 6.48
C SER A 64 9.90 5.89 6.25
N LEU A 65 8.96 5.09 5.75
CA LEU A 65 9.17 3.67 5.43
C LEU A 65 10.20 3.46 4.30
N SER A 66 10.13 4.24 3.22
CA SER A 66 11.06 4.15 2.08
C SER A 66 12.53 4.43 2.48
N ARG A 67 12.72 5.27 3.49
CA ARG A 67 14.04 5.65 4.04
C ARG A 67 14.65 4.62 4.97
N CYS A 68 13.94 3.54 5.32
CA CYS A 68 14.53 2.44 6.08
C CYS A 68 15.78 1.91 5.35
N SER A 69 16.92 1.89 6.04
CA SER A 69 18.18 1.35 5.52
C SER A 69 18.12 -0.17 5.45
N ASN A 70 17.52 -0.80 6.46
CA ASN A 70 17.24 -2.22 6.47
C ASN A 70 15.93 -2.48 5.71
N LYS A 71 16.06 -2.79 4.42
CA LYS A 71 14.97 -3.28 3.59
C LYS A 71 15.51 -4.28 2.57
N GLN A 72 14.78 -5.38 2.36
CA GLN A 72 15.20 -6.42 1.43
C GLN A 72 14.00 -7.09 0.76
N LEU A 73 14.09 -7.31 -0.55
CA LEU A 73 13.15 -8.17 -1.25
C LEU A 73 13.42 -9.63 -0.87
N VAL A 74 12.45 -10.28 -0.23
CA VAL A 74 12.57 -11.65 0.29
C VAL A 74 11.32 -12.45 -0.01
N LYS A 75 11.46 -13.78 0.08
CA LYS A 75 10.32 -14.69 0.08
C LYS A 75 9.96 -15.02 1.54
N TYR A 76 8.76 -14.63 1.97
CA TYR A 76 8.24 -14.90 3.31
C TYR A 76 6.93 -15.70 3.20
N ASN A 77 6.87 -16.87 3.85
CA ASN A 77 5.73 -17.78 3.79
C ASN A 77 5.23 -18.05 2.35
N GLY A 78 6.17 -18.23 1.41
CA GLY A 78 5.86 -18.52 0.01
C GLY A 78 5.62 -17.31 -0.88
N ILE A 79 5.51 -16.10 -0.32
CA ILE A 79 5.17 -14.87 -1.05
C ILE A 79 6.39 -13.98 -1.17
N GLN A 80 6.64 -13.45 -2.37
CA GLN A 80 7.69 -12.47 -2.62
C GLN A 80 7.21 -11.09 -2.14
N GLY A 81 8.08 -10.33 -1.46
CA GLY A 81 7.76 -8.98 -1.01
C GLY A 81 8.93 -8.26 -0.37
N MET A 82 8.72 -6.99 -0.03
CA MET A 82 9.72 -6.17 0.64
C MET A 82 9.56 -6.28 2.15
N TRP A 83 10.61 -6.75 2.81
CA TRP A 83 10.73 -6.67 4.26
C TRP A 83 11.36 -5.34 4.63
N PHE A 84 10.73 -4.59 5.53
CA PHE A 84 11.25 -3.35 6.11
C PHE A 84 11.60 -3.61 7.57
N MET A 85 12.75 -3.12 8.02
CA MET A 85 13.28 -3.35 9.37
C MET A 85 13.55 -4.85 9.62
N ASN A 86 13.72 -5.30 10.86
CA ASN A 86 14.02 -6.72 11.18
C ASN A 86 12.74 -7.57 11.32
N SER A 87 12.83 -8.89 11.38
CA SER A 87 11.65 -9.78 11.43
C SER A 87 10.83 -9.69 12.71
N SER A 88 11.40 -9.21 13.82
CA SER A 88 10.72 -9.13 15.12
C SER A 88 9.86 -7.88 15.31
N THR A 89 10.12 -6.81 14.56
CA THR A 89 9.38 -5.53 14.63
C THR A 89 9.03 -4.94 13.26
N GLY A 90 9.39 -5.66 12.19
CA GLY A 90 9.33 -5.17 10.82
C GLY A 90 7.98 -5.30 10.15
N LEU A 91 7.92 -4.73 8.96
CA LEU A 91 6.75 -4.72 8.10
C LEU A 91 7.06 -5.47 6.81
N PHE A 92 6.18 -6.38 6.44
CA PHE A 92 6.20 -7.02 5.14
C PHE A 92 5.12 -6.48 4.23
N LEU A 93 5.53 -6.01 3.06
CA LEU A 93 4.64 -5.63 1.97
C LEU A 93 4.84 -6.60 0.80
N PRO A 94 3.84 -7.42 0.45
CA PRO A 94 3.90 -8.28 -0.72
C PRO A 94 4.28 -7.50 -2.00
N ALA A 95 5.10 -8.10 -2.84
CA ALA A 95 5.35 -7.63 -4.18
C ALA A 95 4.19 -8.08 -5.10
N ALA A 96 3.01 -7.53 -4.84
CA ALA A 96 1.75 -7.96 -5.45
C ALA A 96 1.59 -7.56 -6.93
N GLY A 97 2.47 -6.70 -7.46
CA GLY A 97 2.20 -5.99 -8.70
C GLY A 97 1.08 -4.94 -8.53
N TRP A 98 0.48 -4.53 -9.65
CA TRP A 98 -0.69 -3.64 -9.70
C TRP A 98 -1.42 -3.78 -11.03
N ARG A 99 -2.55 -3.09 -11.16
CA ARG A 99 -3.37 -2.99 -12.38
C ARG A 99 -3.15 -1.64 -13.04
N ASP A 100 -2.41 -1.63 -14.14
CA ASP A 100 -1.92 -0.39 -14.74
C ASP A 100 -3.00 0.43 -15.48
N GLY A 101 -2.81 1.74 -15.54
CA GLY A 101 -3.64 2.65 -16.35
C GLY A 101 -5.12 2.64 -16.00
N ASN A 102 -5.97 2.28 -16.97
CA ASN A 102 -7.43 2.27 -16.82
C ASN A 102 -7.98 0.90 -16.42
N ASN A 103 -7.13 -0.05 -16.01
CA ASN A 103 -7.56 -1.39 -15.62
C ASN A 103 -8.36 -1.42 -14.31
N GLY A 104 -8.34 -0.33 -13.54
CA GLY A 104 -9.20 -0.12 -12.38
C GLY A 104 -9.04 -1.17 -11.28
N SER A 105 -10.03 -1.24 -10.41
CA SER A 105 -10.09 -2.24 -9.35
C SER A 105 -10.12 -3.67 -9.90
N GLY A 106 -9.69 -4.64 -9.10
CA GLY A 106 -9.70 -6.04 -9.52
C GLY A 106 -9.03 -6.98 -8.52
N THR A 107 -8.90 -8.25 -8.91
CA THR A 107 -8.35 -9.32 -8.05
C THR A 107 -7.00 -9.85 -8.54
N THR A 108 -6.59 -9.48 -9.74
CA THR A 108 -5.33 -9.91 -10.37
C THR A 108 -4.53 -8.70 -10.83
N ALA A 109 -3.21 -8.72 -10.65
CA ALA A 109 -2.33 -7.71 -11.21
C ALA A 109 -2.20 -7.88 -12.73
N THR A 110 -1.91 -6.77 -13.43
CA THR A 110 -1.57 -6.77 -14.86
C THR A 110 -0.13 -6.34 -15.12
N ALA A 111 0.56 -5.80 -14.11
CA ALA A 111 1.97 -5.40 -14.15
C ALA A 111 2.72 -6.00 -12.95
N TYR A 112 4.00 -6.33 -13.14
CA TYR A 112 4.89 -6.90 -12.10
C TYR A 112 4.33 -8.17 -11.44
N THR A 113 3.72 -9.05 -12.24
CA THR A 113 3.13 -10.33 -11.81
C THR A 113 4.16 -11.40 -11.45
N ASP A 114 5.45 -11.11 -11.63
CA ASP A 114 6.57 -11.99 -11.31
C ASP A 114 7.09 -11.80 -9.87
N GLY A 115 6.44 -10.94 -9.07
CA GLY A 115 6.81 -10.67 -7.69
C GLY A 115 8.01 -9.73 -7.55
N THR A 116 8.41 -9.02 -8.60
CA THR A 116 9.56 -8.10 -8.54
C THR A 116 9.19 -6.67 -8.17
N GLY A 117 7.89 -6.36 -8.06
CA GLY A 117 7.44 -5.04 -7.67
C GLY A 117 6.00 -4.99 -7.18
N SER A 118 5.64 -3.86 -6.61
CA SER A 118 4.27 -3.54 -6.22
C SER A 118 4.12 -2.04 -6.04
N TYR A 119 2.88 -1.60 -5.99
CA TYR A 119 2.53 -0.22 -5.73
C TYR A 119 1.46 -0.21 -4.63
N TYR A 120 1.58 0.73 -3.70
CA TYR A 120 0.62 0.92 -2.60
C TYR A 120 0.11 2.35 -2.56
N TRP A 121 -1.21 2.52 -2.52
CA TRP A 121 -1.79 3.86 -2.45
C TRP A 121 -1.49 4.56 -1.13
N SER A 122 -1.12 5.84 -1.24
CA SER A 122 -1.21 6.78 -0.13
C SER A 122 -2.60 7.45 -0.12
N SER A 123 -3.00 7.99 1.03
CA SER A 123 -4.17 8.85 1.16
C SER A 123 -3.97 10.27 0.62
N ASP A 124 -2.75 10.66 0.24
CA ASP A 124 -2.45 12.03 -0.18
C ASP A 124 -2.58 12.25 -1.70
N LEU A 125 -3.21 13.37 -2.06
CA LEU A 125 -3.41 13.82 -3.44
C LEU A 125 -2.20 14.63 -3.94
N ASN A 126 -1.89 14.52 -5.24
CA ASN A 126 -0.95 15.41 -5.91
C ASN A 126 -1.54 15.95 -7.23
N GLY A 127 -2.27 17.06 -7.16
CA GLY A 127 -2.95 17.63 -8.32
C GLY A 127 -3.93 16.62 -8.95
N ASN A 128 -3.64 16.19 -10.18
CA ASN A 128 -4.45 15.18 -10.90
C ASN A 128 -4.03 13.73 -10.62
N SER A 129 -2.94 13.52 -9.89
CA SER A 129 -2.37 12.23 -9.51
C SER A 129 -2.49 12.00 -8.00
N ALA A 130 -2.05 10.84 -7.53
CA ALA A 130 -1.92 10.53 -6.11
C ALA A 130 -0.51 10.05 -5.77
N TYR A 131 -0.15 10.20 -4.50
CA TYR A 131 1.08 9.59 -4.00
C TYR A 131 0.90 8.09 -3.74
N GLY A 132 2.00 7.34 -3.82
CA GLY A 132 2.02 5.95 -3.38
C GLY A 132 3.43 5.42 -3.18
N LEU A 133 3.56 4.32 -2.46
CA LEU A 133 4.83 3.63 -2.25
C LEU A 133 5.09 2.65 -3.38
N TYR A 134 6.09 2.92 -4.20
CA TYR A 134 6.62 2.01 -5.19
C TYR A 134 7.65 1.09 -4.56
N ILE A 135 7.49 -0.22 -4.76
CA ILE A 135 8.45 -1.25 -4.43
C ILE A 135 8.93 -1.87 -5.74
N LEU A 136 10.24 -1.90 -5.94
CA LEU A 136 10.92 -2.59 -7.02
C LEU A 136 11.99 -3.49 -6.43
N LYS A 137 12.54 -4.38 -7.25
CA LYS A 137 13.57 -5.35 -6.84
C LYS A 137 14.72 -4.76 -6.03
N ASN A 138 15.19 -3.56 -6.41
CA ASN A 138 16.35 -2.91 -5.81
C ASN A 138 16.04 -1.52 -5.24
N ASP A 139 14.78 -1.08 -5.23
CA ASP A 139 14.43 0.28 -4.84
C ASP A 139 13.06 0.36 -4.20
N VAL A 140 12.92 1.32 -3.28
CA VAL A 140 11.64 1.68 -2.68
C VAL A 140 11.59 3.19 -2.57
N PHE A 141 10.58 3.79 -3.20
CA PHE A 141 10.40 5.24 -3.19
C PHE A 141 8.93 5.63 -3.19
N VAL A 142 8.66 6.88 -2.87
CA VAL A 142 7.31 7.44 -2.95
C VAL A 142 7.13 8.12 -4.31
N ASP A 143 6.31 7.52 -5.16
CA ASP A 143 5.93 8.12 -6.44
C ASP A 143 4.90 9.24 -6.21
N ALA A 144 5.03 10.30 -6.99
CA ALA A 144 4.17 11.48 -6.98
C ALA A 144 3.17 11.52 -8.15
N ASN A 145 3.29 10.59 -9.10
CA ASN A 145 2.58 10.63 -10.37
C ASN A 145 1.59 9.47 -10.54
N GLY A 146 1.15 8.87 -9.44
CA GLY A 146 0.24 7.74 -9.46
C GLY A 146 -1.05 8.03 -10.22
N ASN A 147 -1.29 7.27 -11.29
CA ASN A 147 -2.54 7.35 -12.03
C ASN A 147 -3.68 6.83 -11.15
N ARG A 148 -4.55 7.74 -10.71
CA ARG A 148 -5.67 7.42 -9.79
C ARG A 148 -6.65 6.39 -10.33
N LYS A 149 -6.64 6.11 -11.63
CA LYS A 149 -7.47 5.08 -12.29
C LYS A 149 -6.85 3.67 -12.22
N SER A 150 -5.58 3.55 -11.85
CA SER A 150 -4.92 2.27 -11.67
C SER A 150 -5.50 1.54 -10.45
N GLY A 151 -5.58 0.22 -10.53
CA GLY A 151 -5.87 -0.62 -9.36
C GLY A 151 -4.59 -0.92 -8.62
N VAL A 152 -4.48 -0.47 -7.37
CA VAL A 152 -3.25 -0.57 -6.59
C VAL A 152 -3.59 -1.10 -5.19
N SER A 153 -2.64 -1.79 -4.56
CA SER A 153 -2.84 -2.33 -3.21
C SER A 153 -2.96 -1.21 -2.17
N VAL A 154 -3.59 -1.52 -1.04
CA VAL A 154 -3.65 -0.64 0.13
C VAL A 154 -3.19 -1.43 1.35
N ARG A 155 -2.32 -0.85 2.17
CA ARG A 155 -1.94 -1.43 3.46
C ARG A 155 -2.35 -0.52 4.59
N CYS A 156 -3.41 -0.88 5.29
CA CYS A 156 -3.98 -0.04 6.33
C CYS A 156 -3.06 0.14 7.54
N VAL A 157 -3.14 1.34 8.12
CA VAL A 157 -2.47 1.74 9.37
C VAL A 157 -3.49 2.31 10.34
N HIS A 158 -3.21 2.20 11.63
CA HIS A 158 -3.90 2.96 12.66
C HIS A 158 -2.89 3.50 13.68
N ASN A 159 -3.26 4.59 14.33
CA ASN A 159 -2.49 5.13 15.46
C ASN A 159 -2.81 4.30 16.71
N LEU A 160 -1.81 4.06 17.54
CA LEU A 160 -1.94 3.53 18.89
C LEU A 160 -2.40 4.61 19.87
#